data_AF-A0A7V9N1H6-F1
#
_entry.id   AF-A0A7V9N1H6-F1
#
_cell.length_a   1.000
_cell.length_b   1.000
_cell.length_c   1.000
_cell.angle_alpha   90.00
_cell.angle_beta   90.00
_cell.angle_gamma   90.00
#
_symmetry.space_group_name_H-M   'P 1'
#
loop_
_entity.id
_entity.type
_entity.pdbx_description
1 polymer ?
#
loop_
_entity_poly.entity_id
_entity_poly.type
_entity_poly.pdbx_seq_one_letter_code
_entity_poly.pdbx_strand_id
1 'polypeptide(L)'
;MGGLARAVLRPLFVFLLAAIVVAALIVGIGTLLLRLHPEEIVSEITRPDLLAALGLSIVVLAAGAVLSRPPRAAGKLDAPVAIGETPFFAPVAPLPTDEEATRRGSEGTWADILPGYILYARNGALAKVVALLPAEEEYGKTRRGVLYASGLYGANDEMWIPIEAVYVVYPETQSAFLAAKGDEIEHFGWNLPPQSFRRGPGIHAPLSSF
;
A
#
# COMPACT_ATOMS: atom_id res chain seq x y z
N MET A 1 12.15 9.63 -20.83
CA MET A 1 13.58 9.80 -20.48
C MET A 1 13.83 11.12 -19.73
N GLY A 2 13.19 11.38 -18.57
CA GLY A 2 13.25 12.70 -17.90
C GLY A 2 13.55 12.72 -16.39
N GLY A 3 13.62 11.55 -15.73
CA GLY A 3 13.81 11.45 -14.27
C GLY A 3 15.27 11.58 -13.83
N LEU A 4 16.20 10.90 -14.52
CA LEU A 4 17.62 10.87 -14.14
C LEU A 4 18.32 12.23 -14.29
N ALA A 5 18.04 12.95 -15.38
CA ALA A 5 18.59 14.29 -15.60
C ALA A 5 18.13 15.28 -14.53
N ARG A 6 16.89 15.18 -14.04
CA ARG A 6 16.38 16.12 -13.02
C ARG A 6 16.82 15.72 -11.61
N ALA A 7 17.04 14.43 -11.35
CA ALA A 7 17.46 13.90 -10.05
C ALA A 7 18.96 14.05 -9.78
N VAL A 8 19.83 13.98 -10.80
CA VAL A 8 21.29 14.01 -10.62
C VAL A 8 21.90 15.34 -11.07
N LEU A 9 21.44 15.90 -12.19
CA LEU A 9 22.05 17.09 -12.77
C LEU A 9 21.80 18.35 -11.92
N ARG A 10 20.62 18.46 -11.31
CA ARG A 10 20.27 19.59 -10.42
C ARG A 10 21.13 19.64 -9.15
N PRO A 11 21.23 18.57 -8.33
CA PRO A 11 22.07 18.63 -7.13
C PRO A 11 23.56 18.78 -7.47
N LEU A 12 24.04 18.14 -8.54
CA LEU A 12 25.43 18.29 -8.98
C LEU A 12 25.74 19.73 -9.42
N PHE A 13 24.84 20.35 -10.17
CA PHE A 13 25.01 21.74 -10.62
C PHE A 13 25.00 22.73 -9.45
N VAL A 14 24.10 22.55 -8.48
CA VAL A 14 24.07 23.40 -7.28
C VAL A 14 25.36 23.27 -6.48
N PHE A 15 25.87 22.06 -6.32
CA PHE A 15 27.14 21.81 -5.63
C PHE A 15 28.32 22.47 -6.35
N LEU A 16 28.41 22.30 -7.68
CA LEU A 16 29.49 22.88 -8.49
C LEU A 16 29.45 24.42 -8.48
N LEU A 17 28.25 25.00 -8.61
CA LEU A 17 28.04 26.44 -8.55
C LEU A 17 28.45 27.00 -7.18
N ALA A 18 28.03 26.35 -6.09
CA ALA A 18 28.39 26.74 -4.74
C ALA A 18 29.91 26.68 -4.53
N ALA A 19 30.57 25.61 -5.00
CA ALA A 19 32.02 25.47 -4.91
C ALA A 19 32.76 26.59 -5.67
N ILE A 20 32.30 26.95 -6.87
CA ILE A 20 32.89 28.03 -7.66
C ILE A 20 32.74 29.38 -6.95
N VAL A 21 31.54 29.68 -6.42
CA VAL A 21 31.28 30.94 -5.70
C VAL A 21 32.16 31.04 -4.45
N VAL A 22 32.26 29.96 -3.67
CA VAL A 22 33.11 29.91 -2.47
C VAL A 22 34.59 30.07 -2.84
N ALA A 23 35.07 29.38 -3.88
CA ALA A 23 36.45 29.52 -4.34
C ALA A 23 36.76 30.96 -4.81
N ALA A 24 35.84 31.59 -5.55
CA ALA A 24 35.98 32.97 -5.99
C ALA A 24 36.03 33.95 -4.80
N LEU A 25 35.22 33.73 -3.75
CA LEU A 25 35.26 34.52 -2.52
C LEU A 25 36.59 34.35 -1.77
N ILE A 26 37.09 33.12 -1.63
CA ILE A 26 38.37 32.85 -0.96
C ILE A 26 39.51 33.55 -1.69
N VAL A 27 39.59 33.38 -3.02
CA VAL A 27 40.64 34.02 -3.82
C VAL A 27 40.50 35.54 -3.82
N GLY A 28 39.27 36.06 -3.93
CA GLY A 28 39.00 37.50 -3.90
C GLY A 28 39.40 38.15 -2.58
N ILE A 29 39.03 37.54 -1.46
CA ILE A 29 39.39 38.03 -0.12
C ILE A 29 40.89 37.89 0.12
N GLY A 30 41.50 36.75 -0.23
CA GLY A 30 42.94 36.53 -0.07
C GLY A 30 43.77 37.51 -0.89
N THR A 31 43.39 37.77 -2.14
CA THR A 31 44.09 38.76 -2.99
C THR A 31 43.89 40.19 -2.53
N LEU A 32 42.72 40.54 -1.98
CA LEU A 32 42.47 41.85 -1.39
C LEU A 32 43.34 42.08 -0.14
N LEU A 33 43.43 41.09 0.73
CA LEU A 33 44.24 41.15 1.96
C LEU A 33 45.74 41.21 1.65
N LEU A 34 46.22 40.41 0.69
CA LEU A 34 47.62 40.46 0.24
C LEU A 34 48.00 41.81 -0.38
N ARG A 35 47.05 42.50 -1.02
CA ARG A 35 47.28 43.86 -1.55
C ARG A 35 47.29 44.93 -0.45
N LEU A 36 46.61 44.70 0.68
CA LEU A 36 46.58 45.67 1.77
C LEU A 36 47.83 45.61 2.67
N HIS A 37 48.46 44.44 2.82
CA HIS A 37 49.60 44.26 3.74
C HIS A 37 50.81 43.55 3.08
N PRO A 38 51.62 44.27 2.26
CA PRO A 38 52.70 43.67 1.48
C PRO A 38 53.98 43.27 2.27
N GLU A 39 54.16 43.67 3.54
CA GLU A 39 55.51 43.74 4.15
C GLU A 39 55.80 42.87 5.41
N GLU A 40 54.91 42.01 5.92
CA GLU A 40 55.20 41.34 7.23
C GLU A 40 55.26 39.81 7.23
N ILE A 41 56.39 39.23 6.85
CA ILE A 41 56.68 37.79 7.05
C ILE A 41 56.97 37.53 8.54
N VAL A 42 55.94 37.52 9.40
CA VAL A 42 56.07 37.07 10.80
C VAL A 42 54.93 36.12 11.16
N SER A 43 55.32 34.97 11.71
CA SER A 43 54.51 33.89 12.30
C SER A 43 53.09 33.76 11.71
N GLU A 44 53.03 33.01 10.62
CA GLU A 44 51.90 32.83 9.71
C GLU A 44 50.58 32.43 10.41
N ILE A 45 50.62 31.87 11.62
CA ILE A 45 49.43 31.38 12.34
C ILE A 45 48.74 32.48 13.17
N THR A 46 49.45 33.53 13.58
CA THR A 46 48.91 34.59 14.45
C THR A 46 48.51 35.86 13.72
N ARG A 47 48.59 35.88 12.38
CA ARG A 47 48.15 37.04 11.60
C ARG A 47 46.65 37.30 11.86
N PRO A 48 46.28 38.54 12.23
CA PRO A 48 44.89 38.88 12.54
C PRO A 48 43.97 38.63 11.35
N ASP A 49 44.47 38.79 10.12
CA ASP A 49 43.75 38.51 8.88
C ASP A 49 43.41 37.02 8.72
N LEU A 50 44.31 36.11 9.11
CA LEU A 50 44.07 34.66 9.04
C LEU A 50 43.12 34.20 10.13
N LEU A 51 43.19 34.80 11.33
CA LEU A 51 42.21 34.56 12.39
C LEU A 51 40.82 35.10 12.03
N ALA A 52 40.75 36.25 11.37
CA ALA A 52 39.49 36.80 10.85
C ALA A 52 38.91 35.91 9.75
N ALA A 53 39.73 35.42 8.81
CA ALA A 53 39.31 34.49 7.78
C ALA A 53 38.85 33.14 8.36
N LEU A 54 39.58 32.59 9.32
CA LEU A 54 39.21 31.36 10.03
C LEU A 54 37.88 31.55 10.78
N GLY A 55 37.74 32.63 11.54
CA GLY A 55 36.49 32.97 12.24
C GLY A 55 35.31 33.09 11.28
N LEU A 56 35.48 33.79 10.15
CA LEU A 56 34.45 33.93 9.13
C LEU A 56 34.08 32.56 8.53
N SER A 57 35.06 31.70 8.24
CA SER A 57 34.80 30.36 7.70
C SER A 57 33.98 29.50 8.67
N ILE A 58 34.27 29.57 9.97
CA ILE A 58 33.52 28.84 11.00
C ILE A 58 32.08 29.36 11.07
N VAL A 59 31.88 30.68 11.00
CA VAL A 59 30.55 31.30 11.01
C VAL A 59 29.74 30.87 9.78
N VAL A 60 30.34 30.87 8.59
CA VAL A 60 29.67 30.43 7.36
C VAL A 60 29.32 28.95 7.41
N LEU A 61 30.22 28.10 7.92
CA LEU A 61 29.94 26.67 8.10
C LEU A 61 28.84 26.42 9.12
N ALA A 62 28.83 27.16 10.25
CA ALA A 62 27.79 27.07 11.26
C ALA A 62 26.43 27.54 10.71
N ALA A 63 26.39 28.65 9.98
CA ALA A 63 25.18 29.15 9.32
C ALA A 63 24.66 28.16 8.28
N GLY A 64 25.57 27.60 7.45
CA GLY A 64 25.25 26.54 6.50
C GLY A 64 24.67 25.31 7.19
N ALA A 65 25.28 24.85 8.29
CA ALA A 65 24.81 23.70 9.06
C ALA A 65 23.46 23.95 9.76
N VAL A 66 23.13 25.20 10.10
CA VAL A 66 21.81 25.56 10.65
C VAL A 66 20.76 25.61 9.53
N LEU A 67 21.09 26.20 8.38
CA LEU A 67 20.20 26.34 7.22
C LEU A 67 19.96 25.01 6.49
N SER A 68 20.93 24.11 6.47
CA SER A 68 20.83 22.80 5.82
C SER A 68 20.12 21.74 6.66
N ARG A 69 19.70 22.07 7.90
CA ARG A 69 18.93 21.14 8.72
C ARG A 69 17.58 20.89 8.03
N PRO A 70 17.23 19.63 7.74
CA PRO A 70 15.91 19.33 7.23
C PRO A 70 14.87 19.78 8.27
N PRO A 71 13.75 20.39 7.83
CA PRO A 71 12.71 20.83 8.73
C PRO A 71 12.25 19.64 9.56
N ARG A 72 12.41 19.76 10.89
CA ARG A 72 12.17 18.67 11.86
C ARG A 72 10.67 18.34 12.01
N ALA A 73 9.80 19.13 11.40
CA ALA A 73 8.37 18.95 11.38
C ALA A 73 7.83 19.33 9.99
N ALA A 74 6.93 18.49 9.46
CA ALA A 74 6.10 18.83 8.31
C ALA A 74 5.42 20.18 8.55
N GLY A 75 5.51 21.10 7.59
CA GLY A 75 4.94 22.44 7.73
C GLY A 75 3.43 22.40 7.94
N LYS A 76 2.82 23.50 8.38
CA LYS A 76 1.34 23.60 8.55
C LYS A 76 0.55 23.26 7.28
N LEU A 77 1.17 23.31 6.11
CA LEU A 77 0.59 22.94 4.81
C LEU A 77 0.74 21.45 4.47
N ASP A 78 1.68 20.74 5.12
CA ASP A 78 1.87 19.29 5.01
C ASP A 78 1.22 18.53 6.18
N ALA A 79 0.54 19.23 7.08
CA ALA A 79 -0.30 18.61 8.08
C ALA A 79 -1.40 17.82 7.33
N PRO A 80 -1.55 16.50 7.57
CA PRO A 80 -2.58 15.73 6.89
C PRO A 80 -3.94 16.27 7.31
N VAL A 81 -4.55 17.08 6.45
CA VAL A 81 -5.96 17.46 6.58
C VAL A 81 -6.74 16.24 6.16
N ALA A 82 -6.99 15.35 7.12
CA ALA A 82 -7.93 14.25 6.96
C ALA A 82 -9.34 14.86 6.84
N ILE A 83 -9.83 14.99 5.61
CA ILE A 83 -11.25 15.28 5.36
C ILE A 83 -11.97 13.93 5.52
N GLY A 84 -12.42 13.64 6.74
CA GLY A 84 -13.13 12.41 7.10
C GLY A 84 -12.51 11.69 8.30
N GLU A 85 -13.35 11.00 9.07
CA GLU A 85 -12.93 10.22 10.25
C GLU A 85 -12.25 8.89 9.89
N THR A 86 -12.21 8.53 8.60
CA THR A 86 -11.66 7.25 8.13
C THR A 86 -10.56 7.47 7.07
N PRO A 87 -9.42 6.76 7.17
CA PRO A 87 -8.40 6.75 6.13
C PRO A 87 -8.97 6.29 4.79
N PHE A 88 -8.55 6.92 3.69
CA PHE A 88 -9.02 6.62 2.32
C PHE A 88 -8.81 5.15 1.89
N PHE A 89 -7.85 4.47 2.53
CA PHE A 89 -7.53 3.05 2.32
C PHE A 89 -7.68 2.22 3.60
N ALA A 90 -8.46 2.69 4.59
CA ALA A 90 -8.76 1.87 5.74
C ALA A 90 -9.53 0.64 5.26
N PRO A 91 -9.09 -0.59 5.63
CA PRO A 91 -9.93 -1.76 5.49
C PRO A 91 -11.27 -1.43 6.13
N VAL A 92 -12.37 -1.53 5.38
CA VAL A 92 -13.70 -1.38 5.96
C VAL A 92 -13.84 -2.54 6.94
N ALA A 93 -13.68 -2.26 8.23
CA ALA A 93 -13.92 -3.25 9.25
C ALA A 93 -15.36 -3.76 9.04
N PRO A 94 -15.57 -5.07 8.83
CA PRO A 94 -16.91 -5.59 8.66
C PRO A 94 -17.72 -5.20 9.89
N LEU A 95 -18.94 -4.71 9.69
CA LEU A 95 -19.81 -4.44 10.83
C LEU A 95 -19.91 -5.74 11.66
N PRO A 96 -19.78 -5.66 13.00
CA PRO A 96 -19.93 -6.82 13.84
C PRO A 96 -21.26 -7.48 13.50
N THR A 97 -21.19 -8.72 13.03
CA THR A 97 -22.37 -9.47 12.63
C THR A 97 -23.14 -9.82 13.89
N ASP A 98 -24.35 -9.27 14.01
CA ASP A 98 -25.30 -9.71 15.03
C ASP A 98 -25.80 -11.11 14.65
N GLU A 99 -25.13 -12.14 15.18
CA GLU A 99 -25.45 -13.55 14.91
C GLU A 99 -26.90 -13.88 15.30
N GLU A 100 -27.45 -13.23 16.33
CA GLU A 100 -28.81 -13.48 16.80
C GLU A 100 -29.86 -12.87 15.88
N ALA A 101 -29.57 -11.68 15.32
CA ALA A 101 -30.44 -11.06 14.33
C ALA A 101 -30.41 -11.81 12.98
N THR A 102 -29.25 -12.36 12.60
CA THR A 102 -29.06 -13.04 11.32
C THR A 102 -29.56 -14.49 11.32
N ARG A 103 -29.48 -15.21 12.45
CA ARG A 103 -30.03 -16.57 12.61
C ARG A 103 -31.51 -16.61 13.02
N ARG A 104 -32.26 -15.55 12.74
CA ARG A 104 -33.68 -15.46 13.09
C ARG A 104 -34.52 -16.23 12.06
N GLY A 105 -35.45 -17.04 12.54
CA GLY A 105 -36.39 -17.79 11.70
C GLY A 105 -36.13 -19.29 11.66
N SER A 106 -36.93 -20.01 10.89
CA SER A 106 -36.73 -21.45 10.69
C SER A 106 -35.51 -21.74 9.81
N GLU A 107 -34.79 -22.80 10.14
CA GLU A 107 -33.73 -23.32 9.27
C GLU A 107 -34.33 -23.81 7.95
N GLY A 108 -33.81 -23.28 6.85
CA GLY A 108 -34.14 -23.69 5.49
C GLY A 108 -33.18 -24.74 4.94
N THR A 109 -33.34 -25.01 3.66
CA THR A 109 -32.49 -25.93 2.89
C THR A 109 -31.62 -25.17 1.91
N TRP A 110 -30.62 -25.85 1.32
CA TRP A 110 -29.79 -25.25 0.28
C TRP A 110 -30.57 -24.85 -0.97
N ALA A 111 -31.75 -25.43 -1.20
CA ALA A 111 -32.63 -25.08 -2.32
C ALA A 111 -33.26 -23.69 -2.16
N ASP A 112 -33.31 -23.16 -0.93
CA ASP A 112 -33.89 -21.85 -0.63
C ASP A 112 -32.91 -20.69 -0.90
N ILE A 113 -31.65 -21.01 -1.20
CA ILE A 113 -30.61 -20.00 -1.48
C ILE A 113 -30.91 -19.36 -2.84
N LEU A 114 -31.24 -18.08 -2.81
CA LEU A 114 -31.50 -17.26 -3.99
C LEU A 114 -30.41 -16.19 -4.20
N PRO A 115 -30.29 -15.65 -5.43
CA PRO A 115 -29.51 -14.45 -5.66
C PRO A 115 -29.91 -13.34 -4.68
N GLY A 116 -28.91 -12.70 -4.07
CA GLY A 116 -29.11 -11.66 -3.07
C GLY A 116 -28.81 -12.07 -1.64
N TYR A 117 -28.75 -13.37 -1.34
CA TYR A 117 -28.41 -13.87 -0.01
C TYR A 117 -27.03 -13.39 0.45
N ILE A 118 -26.89 -13.13 1.74
CA ILE A 118 -25.60 -12.82 2.36
C ILE A 118 -24.99 -14.12 2.90
N LEU A 119 -23.79 -14.42 2.43
CA LEU A 119 -22.97 -15.51 2.91
C LEU A 119 -22.14 -15.02 4.10
N TYR A 120 -22.28 -15.70 5.23
CA TYR A 120 -21.55 -15.43 6.45
C TYR A 120 -20.50 -16.52 6.67
N ALA A 121 -19.25 -16.12 6.83
CA ALA A 121 -18.21 -16.97 7.36
C ALA A 121 -18.22 -16.91 8.90
N ARG A 122 -17.44 -17.77 9.56
CA ARG A 122 -17.32 -17.77 11.03
C ARG A 122 -16.88 -16.43 11.65
N ASN A 123 -16.25 -15.56 10.87
CA ASN A 123 -15.76 -14.25 11.29
C ASN A 123 -16.65 -13.09 10.82
N GLY A 124 -17.77 -13.34 10.13
CA GLY A 124 -18.74 -12.32 9.74
C GLY A 124 -19.21 -12.40 8.29
N ALA A 125 -19.92 -11.36 7.85
CA ALA A 125 -20.42 -11.23 6.49
C ALA A 125 -19.28 -11.25 5.47
N LEU A 126 -19.35 -12.19 4.53
CA LEU A 126 -18.27 -12.46 3.59
C LEU A 126 -18.61 -12.03 2.16
N ALA A 127 -19.77 -12.47 1.67
CA ALA A 127 -20.11 -12.34 0.26
C ALA A 127 -21.61 -12.20 0.05
N LYS A 128 -22.00 -11.72 -1.12
CA LYS A 128 -23.39 -11.74 -1.58
C LYS A 128 -23.53 -12.75 -2.73
N VAL A 129 -24.52 -13.63 -2.66
CA VAL A 129 -24.81 -14.60 -3.72
C VAL A 129 -25.29 -13.84 -4.96
N VAL A 130 -24.61 -14.07 -6.09
CA VAL A 130 -24.97 -13.51 -7.40
C VAL A 130 -25.76 -14.51 -8.22
N ALA A 131 -25.32 -15.77 -8.24
CA ALA A 131 -26.00 -16.83 -8.97
C ALA A 131 -25.75 -18.20 -8.32
N LEU A 132 -26.73 -19.09 -8.48
CA LEU A 132 -26.59 -20.50 -8.16
C LEU A 132 -26.39 -21.25 -9.47
N LEU A 133 -25.24 -21.91 -9.61
CA LEU A 133 -24.94 -22.73 -10.79
C LEU A 133 -25.26 -24.19 -10.46
N PRO A 134 -26.16 -24.83 -11.24
CA PRO A 134 -26.42 -26.26 -11.07
C PRO A 134 -25.14 -27.03 -11.41
N ALA A 135 -24.89 -28.12 -10.68
CA ALA A 135 -23.77 -28.97 -11.04
C ALA A 135 -24.09 -29.81 -12.27
N GLU A 136 -23.08 -29.98 -13.10
CA GLU A 136 -23.04 -30.99 -14.14
C GLU A 136 -22.34 -32.25 -13.62
N GLU A 137 -22.78 -33.42 -14.08
CA GLU A 137 -22.10 -34.69 -13.79
C GLU A 137 -20.75 -34.73 -14.52
N GLU A 138 -19.66 -34.70 -13.76
CA GLU A 138 -18.31 -34.86 -14.29
C GLU A 138 -17.73 -36.19 -13.75
N TYR A 139 -17.48 -37.14 -14.64
CA TYR A 139 -16.82 -38.43 -14.35
C TYR A 139 -17.42 -39.24 -13.18
N GLY A 140 -18.75 -39.37 -13.12
CA GLY A 140 -19.42 -40.25 -12.13
C GLY A 140 -19.34 -39.75 -10.67
N LYS A 141 -18.86 -38.53 -10.42
CA LYS A 141 -18.97 -37.85 -9.14
C LYS A 141 -19.98 -36.72 -9.26
N THR A 142 -21.15 -36.90 -8.66
CA THR A 142 -22.16 -35.84 -8.54
C THR A 142 -21.62 -34.77 -7.59
N ARG A 143 -21.09 -33.67 -8.11
CA ARG A 143 -20.87 -32.47 -7.29
C ARG A 143 -22.22 -31.81 -7.07
N ARG A 144 -22.50 -31.21 -5.91
CA ARG A 144 -23.77 -30.53 -5.65
C ARG A 144 -23.58 -29.03 -5.85
N GLY A 145 -23.77 -28.54 -7.08
CA GLY A 145 -23.79 -27.11 -7.44
C GLY A 145 -22.59 -26.24 -7.03
N VAL A 146 -22.56 -25.00 -7.52
CA VAL A 146 -21.61 -23.97 -7.07
C VAL A 146 -22.36 -22.65 -6.90
N LEU A 147 -22.14 -21.99 -5.79
CA LEU A 147 -22.55 -20.61 -5.53
C LEU A 147 -21.51 -19.67 -6.14
N TYR A 148 -21.93 -18.86 -7.10
CA TYR A 148 -21.15 -17.71 -7.53
C TYR A 148 -21.54 -16.51 -6.67
N ALA A 149 -20.58 -16.00 -5.92
CA ALA A 149 -20.77 -14.92 -4.95
C ALA A 149 -19.74 -13.81 -5.16
N SER A 150 -20.12 -12.58 -4.79
CA SER A 150 -19.24 -11.41 -4.85
C SER A 150 -18.89 -10.94 -3.43
N GLY A 151 -17.62 -10.66 -3.20
CA GLY A 151 -17.10 -10.27 -1.90
C GLY A 151 -17.67 -8.97 -1.37
N LEU A 152 -17.85 -8.94 -0.05
CA LEU A 152 -18.21 -7.74 0.69
C LEU A 152 -16.99 -7.29 1.52
N TYR A 153 -16.93 -5.99 1.83
CA TYR A 153 -15.98 -5.43 2.80
C TYR A 153 -14.49 -5.74 2.52
N GLY A 154 -14.11 -5.79 1.24
CA GLY A 154 -12.73 -6.07 0.83
C GLY A 154 -12.37 -7.56 0.71
N ALA A 155 -13.36 -8.46 0.79
CA ALA A 155 -13.19 -9.84 0.34
C ALA A 155 -13.09 -9.91 -1.20
N ASN A 156 -12.68 -11.06 -1.74
CA ASN A 156 -12.46 -11.25 -3.18
C ASN A 156 -13.70 -10.89 -4.02
N ASP A 157 -13.49 -10.15 -5.13
CA ASP A 157 -14.57 -9.70 -6.01
C ASP A 157 -15.42 -10.85 -6.55
N GLU A 158 -14.78 -12.01 -6.80
CA GLU A 158 -15.40 -13.22 -7.29
C GLU A 158 -15.05 -14.43 -6.41
N MET A 159 -16.07 -15.19 -6.03
CA MET A 159 -15.95 -16.41 -5.26
C MET A 159 -16.83 -17.52 -5.81
N TRP A 160 -16.27 -18.73 -5.84
CA TRP A 160 -16.87 -19.95 -6.37
C TRP A 160 -16.96 -20.96 -5.23
N ILE A 161 -18.08 -20.90 -4.51
CA ILE A 161 -18.25 -21.60 -3.24
C ILE A 161 -19.08 -22.87 -3.49
N PRO A 162 -18.58 -24.07 -3.19
CA PRO A 162 -19.36 -25.29 -3.34
C PRO A 162 -20.57 -25.27 -2.39
N ILE A 163 -21.74 -25.79 -2.82
CA ILE A 163 -22.94 -25.74 -1.96
C ILE A 163 -22.73 -26.51 -0.66
N GLU A 164 -21.85 -27.51 -0.68
CA GLU A 164 -21.50 -28.34 0.47
C GLU A 164 -20.75 -27.57 1.56
N ALA A 165 -20.20 -26.40 1.24
CA ALA A 165 -19.59 -25.52 2.24
C ALA A 165 -20.64 -24.77 3.08
N VAL A 166 -21.91 -24.72 2.64
CA VAL A 166 -23.01 -24.10 3.37
C VAL A 166 -23.54 -25.08 4.41
N TYR A 167 -23.41 -24.74 5.70
CA TYR A 167 -23.87 -25.62 6.78
C TYR A 167 -25.28 -25.30 7.27
N VAL A 168 -25.75 -24.05 7.16
CA VAL A 168 -27.12 -23.66 7.51
C VAL A 168 -27.58 -22.49 6.66
N VAL A 169 -28.89 -22.43 6.41
CA VAL A 169 -29.57 -21.39 5.63
C VAL A 169 -30.74 -20.87 6.45
N TYR A 170 -30.93 -19.56 6.49
CA TYR A 170 -32.09 -18.90 7.10
C TYR A 170 -32.81 -18.08 6.03
N PRO A 171 -33.89 -18.61 5.45
CA PRO A 171 -34.57 -17.95 4.34
C PRO A 171 -35.21 -16.61 4.70
N GLU A 172 -35.72 -16.50 5.93
CA GLU A 172 -36.39 -15.29 6.43
C GLU A 172 -35.45 -14.08 6.48
N THR A 173 -34.19 -14.29 6.84
CA THR A 173 -33.15 -13.26 6.90
C THR A 173 -32.29 -13.18 5.65
N GLN A 174 -32.56 -14.04 4.66
CA GLN A 174 -31.75 -14.19 3.45
C GLN A 174 -30.25 -14.40 3.76
N SER A 175 -29.97 -15.19 4.79
CA SER A 175 -28.60 -15.46 5.23
C SER A 175 -28.26 -16.93 5.07
N ALA A 176 -27.03 -17.21 4.68
CA ALA A 176 -26.49 -18.56 4.67
C ALA A 176 -25.10 -18.56 5.29
N PHE A 177 -24.79 -19.58 6.08
CA PHE A 177 -23.53 -19.63 6.83
C PHE A 177 -22.63 -20.74 6.28
N LEU A 178 -21.34 -20.40 6.19
CA LEU A 178 -20.29 -21.24 5.65
C LEU A 178 -19.50 -21.90 6.77
N ALA A 179 -19.07 -23.15 6.55
CA ALA A 179 -18.26 -23.89 7.51
C ALA A 179 -16.81 -23.36 7.61
N ALA A 180 -16.42 -22.43 6.73
CA ALA A 180 -15.09 -21.84 6.63
C ALA A 180 -14.96 -20.52 7.40
N LYS A 181 -13.72 -20.14 7.72
CA LYS A 181 -13.40 -18.76 8.07
C LYS A 181 -13.13 -17.94 6.81
N GLY A 182 -13.39 -16.63 6.85
CA GLY A 182 -13.25 -15.76 5.69
C GLY A 182 -11.81 -15.60 5.18
N ASP A 183 -10.80 -15.85 6.03
CA ASP A 183 -9.39 -15.87 5.65
C ASP A 183 -8.95 -17.18 4.96
N GLU A 184 -9.79 -18.22 4.99
CA GLU A 184 -9.47 -19.54 4.41
C GLU A 184 -9.92 -19.67 2.94
N ILE A 185 -10.53 -18.65 2.34
CA ILE A 185 -11.11 -18.71 0.99
C ILE A 185 -10.07 -19.02 -0.08
N GLU A 186 -8.89 -18.40 0.02
CA GLU A 186 -7.77 -18.67 -0.88
C GLU A 186 -7.20 -20.07 -0.64
N HIS A 187 -7.17 -20.51 0.62
CA HIS A 187 -6.73 -21.85 0.98
C HIS A 187 -7.64 -22.93 0.37
N PHE A 188 -8.95 -22.70 0.36
CA PHE A 188 -9.92 -23.58 -0.31
C PHE A 188 -9.96 -23.41 -1.83
N GLY A 189 -9.24 -22.42 -2.39
CA GLY A 189 -9.21 -22.15 -3.82
C GLY A 189 -10.52 -21.61 -4.39
N TRP A 190 -11.41 -21.07 -3.55
CA TRP A 190 -12.70 -20.52 -3.97
C TRP A 190 -12.56 -19.19 -4.73
N ASN A 191 -11.38 -18.58 -4.70
CA ASN A 191 -11.02 -17.43 -5.53
C ASN A 191 -10.85 -17.78 -7.01
N LEU A 192 -10.87 -19.07 -7.36
CA LEU A 192 -10.70 -19.50 -8.74
C LEU A 192 -11.94 -20.27 -9.21
N PRO A 193 -12.38 -20.08 -10.47
CA PRO A 193 -13.52 -20.81 -11.01
C PRO A 193 -13.28 -22.32 -11.00
N PRO A 194 -14.34 -23.15 -10.98
CA PRO A 194 -14.23 -24.58 -11.19
C PRO A 194 -13.60 -24.90 -12.56
N GLN A 195 -12.97 -26.07 -12.70
CA GLN A 195 -12.27 -26.44 -13.95
C GLN A 195 -13.19 -26.41 -15.18
N SER A 196 -14.45 -26.81 -15.04
CA SER A 196 -15.46 -26.74 -16.11
C SER A 196 -15.72 -25.33 -16.63
N PHE A 197 -15.51 -24.30 -15.81
CA PHE A 197 -15.67 -22.89 -16.18
C PHE A 197 -14.34 -22.20 -16.52
N ARG A 198 -13.20 -22.88 -16.33
CA ARG A 198 -11.88 -22.35 -16.70
C ARG A 198 -11.61 -22.57 -18.18
N ARG A 199 -11.21 -21.50 -18.89
CA ARG A 199 -10.72 -21.57 -20.28
C ARG A 199 -9.20 -21.79 -20.39
N GLY A 200 -8.50 -22.02 -19.28
CA GLY A 200 -7.04 -22.18 -19.22
C GLY A 200 -6.61 -23.55 -18.69
N PRO A 201 -5.34 -23.95 -18.87
CA PRO A 201 -4.83 -25.24 -18.41
C PRO A 201 -4.98 -25.35 -16.89
N GLY A 202 -5.59 -26.43 -16.42
CA GLY A 202 -5.77 -26.70 -15.00
C GLY A 202 -4.43 -26.85 -14.27
N ILE A 203 -4.43 -26.66 -12.95
CA ILE A 203 -3.24 -26.76 -12.07
C ILE A 203 -2.55 -28.14 -12.16
N HIS A 204 -3.28 -29.15 -12.66
CA HIS A 204 -2.80 -30.51 -12.90
C HIS A 204 -2.90 -30.95 -14.37
N ALA A 205 -3.09 -30.00 -15.30
CA ALA A 205 -3.02 -30.34 -16.72
C ALA A 205 -1.55 -30.70 -17.03
N PRO A 206 -1.27 -31.91 -17.54
CA PRO A 206 0.06 -32.20 -18.05
C PRO A 206 0.40 -31.14 -19.10
N LEU A 207 1.62 -30.62 -19.05
CA LEU A 207 2.14 -29.73 -20.10
C LEU A 207 1.84 -30.40 -21.44
N SER A 208 1.09 -29.72 -22.31
CA SER A 208 0.87 -30.21 -23.67
C SER A 208 2.23 -30.25 -24.34
N SER A 209 2.84 -31.43 -24.38
CA SER A 209 4.07 -31.67 -25.11
C SER A 209 3.74 -31.47 -26.59
N PHE A 210 4.15 -30.33 -27.13
CA PHE A 210 4.49 -30.17 -28.53
C PHE A 210 6.01 -30.15 -28.63
#